data_AF-A0A537IEK8-F1
#
_entry.id   AF-A0A537IEK8-F1
#
_cell.length_a   1.000
_cell.length_b   1.000
_cell.length_c   1.000
_cell.angle_alpha   90.00
_cell.angle_beta   90.00
_cell.angle_gamma   90.00
#
_symmetry.space_group_name_H-M   'P 1'
#
loop_
_entity.id
_entity.type
_entity.pdbx_description
1 polymer ?
#
loop_
_entity_poly.entity_id
_entity_poly.type
_entity_poly.pdbx_seq_one_letter_code
_entity_poly.pdbx_strand_id
1 'polypeptide(L)'
;MKQQLLAITAATLLFVACNNEEKTSAESSLKDSSGAKTEIKDDGKKEQAWIPVDSAMMNKAWAESMTLGEPHKMLAKSAGTWTADITMWMADGAPPTKSTGSTVNTMLFGGLYQQSKHKAIMMGMPFEGMSTVAYDNTEKKYVSTWIDNMGSGILVMSGDWDNATKSLNMSGKMKNPANGLECTEREVFKPVDDNHQTLEMYGPDPKTGKEYKMMEIQYTRKK
;
A
#
# COMPACT_ATOMS: atom_id res chain seq x y z
N MET A 1 -10.12 -46.08 27.73
CA MET A 1 -9.19 -47.24 27.70
C MET A 1 -9.91 -48.43 27.06
N LYS A 2 -9.55 -48.77 25.82
CA LYS A 2 -9.27 -50.13 25.33
C LYS A 2 -8.93 -50.07 23.83
N GLN A 3 -7.89 -50.81 23.48
CA GLN A 3 -7.09 -50.74 22.26
C GLN A 3 -7.64 -51.59 21.10
N GLN A 4 -7.36 -51.11 19.88
CA GLN A 4 -6.84 -51.77 18.67
C GLN A 4 -7.32 -53.18 18.24
N LEU A 5 -7.68 -53.31 16.95
CA LEU A 5 -6.93 -54.17 16.00
C LEU A 5 -7.23 -53.86 14.52
N LEU A 6 -6.18 -54.01 13.69
CA LEU A 6 -6.08 -53.88 12.22
C LEU A 6 -6.86 -54.97 11.45
N ALA A 7 -7.30 -54.66 10.22
CA ALA A 7 -7.31 -55.62 9.11
C ALA A 7 -7.16 -54.92 7.75
N ILE A 8 -6.09 -55.28 7.04
CA ILE A 8 -5.73 -54.90 5.67
C ILE A 8 -6.34 -55.94 4.73
N THR A 9 -6.98 -55.51 3.64
CA THR A 9 -7.16 -56.37 2.45
C THR A 9 -6.95 -55.55 1.18
N ALA A 10 -5.81 -55.79 0.55
CA ALA A 10 -5.57 -55.49 -0.86
C ALA A 10 -6.18 -56.60 -1.71
N ALA A 11 -6.85 -56.24 -2.82
CA ALA A 11 -7.17 -57.14 -3.90
C ALA A 11 -6.91 -56.42 -5.23
N THR A 12 -5.75 -56.72 -5.81
CA THR A 12 -5.39 -56.45 -7.20
C THR A 12 -5.97 -57.53 -8.11
N LEU A 13 -6.51 -57.14 -9.26
CA LEU A 13 -6.65 -58.01 -10.44
C LEU A 13 -6.34 -57.19 -11.70
N LEU A 14 -5.50 -57.79 -12.55
CA LEU A 14 -4.75 -57.23 -13.67
C LEU A 14 -5.32 -57.68 -15.03
N PHE A 15 -4.77 -57.05 -16.08
CA PHE A 15 -4.65 -57.43 -17.50
C PHE A 15 -5.78 -56.92 -18.43
N VAL A 16 -5.56 -56.42 -19.66
CA VAL A 16 -4.38 -56.18 -20.53
C VAL A 16 -4.85 -55.38 -21.76
N ALA A 17 -4.01 -54.52 -22.34
CA ALA A 17 -3.65 -54.51 -23.77
C ALA A 17 -3.05 -53.16 -24.23
N CYS A 18 -1.82 -53.24 -24.75
CA CYS A 18 -1.12 -52.19 -25.48
C CYS A 18 -1.74 -51.97 -26.87
N ASN A 19 -1.74 -50.73 -27.38
CA ASN A 19 -0.96 -50.42 -28.58
C ASN A 19 -0.80 -48.90 -28.81
N ASN A 20 0.28 -48.58 -29.50
CA ASN A 20 0.88 -47.27 -29.76
C ASN A 20 0.27 -46.53 -30.98
N GLU A 21 0.66 -45.25 -31.10
CA GLU A 21 0.75 -44.38 -32.29
C GLU A 21 -0.43 -43.45 -32.71
N GLU A 22 -0.18 -42.15 -32.45
CA GLU A 22 -0.14 -40.98 -33.35
C GLU A 22 -1.26 -40.62 -34.37
N LYS A 23 -1.48 -39.28 -34.40
CA LYS A 23 -1.85 -38.38 -35.52
C LYS A 23 -3.31 -37.92 -35.75
N THR A 24 -3.46 -36.61 -35.49
CA THR A 24 -3.87 -35.55 -36.45
C THR A 24 -5.36 -35.22 -36.62
N SER A 25 -5.68 -34.02 -36.11
CA SER A 25 -6.57 -32.94 -36.58
C SER A 25 -7.90 -33.23 -37.28
N ALA A 26 -8.96 -32.56 -36.82
CA ALA A 26 -9.91 -31.88 -37.70
C ALA A 26 -10.55 -30.64 -37.02
N GLU A 27 -10.41 -29.52 -37.72
CA GLU A 27 -11.16 -28.24 -37.78
C GLU A 27 -12.69 -28.38 -37.56
N SER A 28 -13.55 -27.36 -37.38
CA SER A 28 -13.58 -25.89 -37.48
C SER A 28 -14.84 -25.45 -36.68
N SER A 29 -14.97 -24.25 -36.14
CA SER A 29 -15.32 -23.04 -36.89
C SER A 29 -15.68 -21.96 -35.86
N LEU A 30 -15.25 -20.72 -36.09
CA LEU A 30 -16.10 -19.53 -36.04
C LEU A 30 -15.31 -18.36 -36.63
N LYS A 31 -16.02 -17.62 -37.48
CA LYS A 31 -15.51 -16.68 -38.47
C LYS A 31 -14.96 -15.39 -37.88
N ASP A 32 -13.94 -14.94 -38.60
CA ASP A 32 -13.36 -13.62 -38.69
C ASP A 32 -14.39 -12.47 -38.82
N SER A 33 -14.11 -11.38 -38.10
CA SER A 33 -14.52 -10.02 -38.43
C SER A 33 -13.42 -9.06 -37.96
N SER A 34 -12.33 -9.03 -38.73
CA SER A 34 -11.45 -7.88 -38.95
C SER A 34 -12.14 -6.52 -38.73
N GLY A 35 -11.50 -5.62 -37.97
CA GLY A 35 -11.84 -4.19 -38.07
C GLY A 35 -11.45 -3.24 -36.95
N ALA A 36 -10.29 -3.36 -36.30
CA ALA A 36 -9.68 -2.22 -35.60
C ALA A 36 -8.16 -2.41 -35.46
N LYS A 37 -7.39 -1.73 -36.31
CA LYS A 37 -5.96 -1.51 -36.05
C LYS A 37 -5.86 -0.64 -34.79
N THR A 38 -5.57 -1.24 -33.65
CA THR A 38 -5.00 -0.49 -32.53
C THR A 38 -3.53 -0.28 -32.86
N GLU A 39 -3.21 0.89 -33.39
CA GLU A 39 -1.84 1.40 -33.38
C GLU A 39 -1.41 1.56 -31.93
N ILE A 40 -0.67 0.57 -31.43
CA ILE A 40 0.13 0.74 -30.22
C ILE A 40 1.27 1.67 -30.62
N LYS A 41 1.24 2.89 -30.08
CA LYS A 41 2.40 3.78 -30.11
C LYS A 41 3.49 3.11 -29.28
N ASP A 42 4.46 2.54 -30.00
CA ASP A 42 5.74 2.08 -29.47
C ASP A 42 6.43 3.28 -28.80
N ASP A 43 6.40 3.31 -27.48
CA ASP A 43 7.05 4.30 -26.65
C ASP A 43 8.52 3.93 -26.36
N GLY A 44 9.21 3.23 -27.28
CA GLY A 44 10.67 3.23 -27.41
C GLY A 44 11.49 2.78 -26.19
N LYS A 45 10.85 2.31 -25.12
CA LYS A 45 11.50 1.71 -23.96
C LYS A 45 11.77 0.26 -24.32
N LYS A 46 13.05 -0.07 -24.55
CA LYS A 46 13.51 -1.45 -24.64
C LYS A 46 13.00 -2.22 -23.41
N GLU A 47 12.07 -3.13 -23.63
CA GLU A 47 11.60 -4.07 -22.62
C GLU A 47 12.82 -4.86 -22.12
N GLN A 48 13.20 -4.66 -20.86
CA GLN A 48 14.33 -5.35 -20.28
C GLN A 48 13.92 -6.82 -20.05
N ALA A 49 14.57 -7.75 -20.75
CA ALA A 49 14.29 -9.16 -20.61
C ALA A 49 14.48 -9.62 -19.14
N TRP A 50 13.60 -10.50 -18.69
CA TRP A 50 13.69 -11.13 -17.37
C TRP A 50 15.04 -11.81 -17.18
N ILE A 51 15.69 -11.53 -16.05
CA ILE A 51 17.00 -12.10 -15.70
C ILE A 51 16.78 -13.28 -14.76
N PRO A 52 17.13 -14.53 -15.15
CA PRO A 52 17.07 -15.67 -14.24
C PRO A 52 17.96 -15.45 -13.01
N VAL A 53 17.45 -15.80 -11.82
CA VAL A 53 18.16 -15.67 -10.55
C VAL A 53 18.46 -17.07 -10.00
N ASP A 54 19.71 -17.32 -9.59
CA ASP A 54 20.08 -18.56 -8.91
C ASP A 54 19.32 -18.72 -7.59
N SER A 55 18.96 -19.97 -7.25
CA SER A 55 18.14 -20.28 -6.08
C SER A 55 18.75 -19.81 -4.75
N ALA A 56 20.08 -19.88 -4.59
CA ALA A 56 20.74 -19.41 -3.37
C ALA A 56 20.74 -17.88 -3.29
N MET A 57 20.97 -17.20 -4.42
CA MET A 57 20.85 -15.74 -4.50
C MET A 57 19.43 -15.25 -4.22
N MET A 58 18.43 -15.94 -4.77
CA MET A 58 17.02 -15.65 -4.51
C MET A 58 16.68 -15.79 -3.02
N ASN A 59 17.03 -16.92 -2.40
CA ASN A 59 16.77 -17.16 -0.99
C ASN A 59 17.43 -16.11 -0.08
N LYS A 60 18.68 -15.74 -0.37
CA LYS A 60 19.38 -14.69 0.37
C LYS A 60 18.70 -13.34 0.22
N ALA A 61 18.36 -12.93 -1.01
CA ALA A 61 17.71 -11.65 -1.27
C ALA A 61 16.34 -11.54 -0.57
N TRP A 62 15.54 -12.61 -0.58
CA TRP A 62 14.26 -12.64 0.15
C TRP A 62 14.43 -12.62 1.67
N ALA A 63 15.45 -13.30 2.20
CA ALA A 63 15.75 -13.25 3.63
C ALA A 63 16.15 -11.83 4.08
N GLU A 64 16.98 -11.15 3.28
CA GLU A 64 17.37 -9.76 3.53
C GLU A 64 16.18 -8.80 3.39
N SER A 65 15.30 -8.99 2.40
CA SER A 65 14.16 -8.08 2.18
C SER A 65 13.12 -8.12 3.31
N MET A 66 13.00 -9.23 4.03
CA MET A 66 12.10 -9.36 5.19
C MET A 66 12.78 -9.06 6.55
N THR A 67 14.04 -8.63 6.56
CA THR A 67 14.75 -8.34 7.82
C THR A 67 14.32 -7.00 8.40
N LEU A 68 13.95 -6.98 9.69
CA LEU A 68 13.61 -5.74 10.38
C LEU A 68 14.85 -4.88 10.62
N GLY A 69 14.72 -3.58 10.37
CA GLY A 69 15.78 -2.58 10.53
C GLY A 69 15.32 -1.35 11.32
N GLU A 70 16.16 -0.32 11.41
CA GLU A 70 15.82 0.95 12.07
C GLU A 70 14.52 1.60 11.55
N PRO A 71 14.23 1.61 10.22
CA PRO A 71 12.94 2.08 9.72
C PRO A 71 11.73 1.38 10.34
N HIS A 72 11.80 0.05 10.47
CA HIS A 72 10.74 -0.76 11.07
C HIS A 72 10.58 -0.47 12.56
N LYS A 73 11.68 -0.23 13.28
CA LYS A 73 11.64 0.19 14.70
C LYS A 73 11.01 1.57 14.86
N MET A 74 11.25 2.50 13.94
CA MET A 74 10.62 3.83 13.94
C MET A 74 9.10 3.72 13.83
N LEU A 75 8.60 2.89 12.89
CA LEU A 75 7.17 2.60 12.78
C LEU A 75 6.63 1.95 14.07
N ALA A 76 7.33 0.95 14.60
CA ALA A 76 6.91 0.26 15.82
C ALA A 76 6.79 1.18 17.05
N LYS A 77 7.62 2.23 17.17
CA LYS A 77 7.50 3.23 18.25
C LYS A 77 6.17 3.99 18.20
N SER A 78 5.59 4.15 17.02
CA SER A 78 4.29 4.81 16.83
C SER A 78 3.09 3.90 17.10
N ALA A 79 3.30 2.60 17.34
CA ALA A 79 2.22 1.67 17.67
C ALA A 79 1.51 2.08 18.97
N GLY A 80 0.19 1.94 19.01
CA GLY A 80 -0.64 2.36 20.13
C GLY A 80 -1.87 3.17 19.71
N THR A 81 -2.57 3.72 20.70
CA THR A 81 -3.74 4.58 20.49
C THR A 81 -3.35 6.04 20.71
N TRP A 82 -3.85 6.91 19.84
CA TRP A 82 -3.54 8.34 19.83
C TRP A 82 -4.84 9.14 19.73
N THR A 83 -4.88 10.27 20.44
CA THR A 83 -5.82 11.35 20.18
C THR A 83 -5.23 12.24 19.10
N ALA A 84 -6.08 12.74 18.20
CA ALA A 84 -5.70 13.59 17.08
C ALA A 84 -6.41 14.95 17.20
N ASP A 85 -5.64 16.03 17.35
CA ASP A 85 -6.14 17.40 17.20
C ASP A 85 -5.87 17.84 15.76
N ILE A 86 -6.95 18.03 14.99
CA ILE A 86 -6.91 18.21 13.53
C ILE A 86 -7.21 19.67 13.22
N THR A 87 -6.34 20.30 12.43
CA THR A 87 -6.56 21.63 11.85
C THR A 87 -6.55 21.51 10.33
N MET A 88 -7.57 22.04 9.66
CA MET A 88 -7.73 21.97 8.21
C MET A 88 -7.94 23.35 7.60
N TRP A 89 -7.37 23.57 6.42
CA TRP A 89 -7.51 24.77 5.61
C TRP A 89 -8.11 24.39 4.26
N MET A 90 -9.20 25.07 3.86
CA MET A 90 -9.91 24.74 2.62
C MET A 90 -9.31 25.41 1.36
N ALA A 91 -8.45 26.41 1.56
CA ALA A 91 -7.70 27.12 0.53
C ALA A 91 -6.53 27.84 1.20
N ASP A 92 -5.53 28.24 0.40
CA ASP A 92 -4.40 29.01 0.92
C ASP A 92 -4.87 30.34 1.54
N GLY A 93 -4.40 30.62 2.75
CA GLY A 93 -4.79 31.79 3.55
C GLY A 93 -6.23 31.77 4.12
N ALA A 94 -7.03 30.72 3.91
CA ALA A 94 -8.36 30.62 4.49
C ALA A 94 -8.31 30.44 6.03
N PRO A 95 -9.34 30.84 6.79
CA PRO A 95 -9.42 30.52 8.22
C PRO A 95 -9.45 29.00 8.45
N PRO A 96 -8.76 28.47 9.48
CA PRO A 96 -8.75 27.05 9.75
C PRO A 96 -10.07 26.58 10.35
N THR A 97 -10.42 25.33 10.07
CA THR A 97 -11.42 24.56 10.82
C THR A 97 -10.71 23.56 11.72
N LYS A 98 -11.28 23.31 12.90
CA LYS A 98 -10.71 22.38 13.88
C LYS A 98 -11.65 21.23 14.15
N SER A 99 -11.08 20.04 14.33
CA SER A 99 -11.80 18.86 14.81
C SER A 99 -10.89 17.97 15.64
N THR A 100 -11.48 16.94 16.23
CA THR A 100 -10.73 15.92 16.97
C THR A 100 -11.01 14.53 16.40
N GLY A 101 -10.08 13.63 16.62
CA GLY A 101 -10.17 12.24 16.20
C GLY A 101 -9.35 11.30 17.07
N SER A 102 -9.32 10.05 16.67
CA SER A 102 -8.51 8.99 17.26
C SER A 102 -7.84 8.17 16.19
N THR A 103 -6.60 7.77 16.44
CA THR A 103 -5.82 6.89 15.59
C THR A 103 -5.37 5.67 16.38
N VAL A 104 -5.49 4.47 15.79
CA VAL A 104 -4.93 3.23 16.33
C VAL A 104 -3.90 2.69 15.36
N ASN A 105 -2.64 2.64 15.80
CA ASN A 105 -1.51 2.11 15.05
C ASN A 105 -1.18 0.70 15.53
N THR A 106 -1.10 -0.25 14.59
CA THR A 106 -0.80 -1.67 14.85
C THR A 106 0.28 -2.15 13.90
N MET A 107 1.30 -2.83 14.43
CA MET A 107 2.28 -3.53 13.59
C MET A 107 1.70 -4.86 13.09
N LEU A 108 1.90 -5.15 11.82
CA LEU A 108 1.40 -6.34 11.13
C LEU A 108 2.57 -7.22 10.66
N PHE A 109 2.27 -8.50 10.44
CA PHE A 109 3.16 -9.48 9.79
C PHE A 109 4.58 -9.49 10.39
N GLY A 110 4.67 -9.60 11.71
CA GLY A 110 5.95 -9.68 12.40
C GLY A 110 6.72 -8.35 12.49
N GLY A 111 6.09 -7.21 12.18
CA GLY A 111 6.70 -5.88 12.30
C GLY A 111 7.12 -5.23 10.98
N LEU A 112 6.78 -5.85 9.85
CA LEU A 112 7.12 -5.33 8.51
C LEU A 112 6.27 -4.14 8.09
N TYR A 113 5.02 -4.09 8.57
CA TYR A 113 4.05 -3.06 8.17
C TYR A 113 3.40 -2.45 9.39
N GLN A 114 3.10 -1.16 9.35
CA GLN A 114 2.20 -0.50 10.29
C GLN A 114 0.88 -0.23 9.60
N GLN A 115 -0.23 -0.66 10.21
CA GLN A 115 -1.56 -0.20 9.86
C GLN A 115 -2.02 0.87 10.83
N SER A 116 -2.60 1.94 10.31
CA SER A 116 -3.22 3.00 11.12
C SER A 116 -4.71 3.06 10.77
N LYS A 117 -5.58 3.04 11.78
CA LYS A 117 -7.03 3.25 11.61
C LYS A 117 -7.42 4.56 12.26
N HIS A 118 -8.16 5.39 11.53
CA HIS A 118 -8.51 6.75 11.91
C HIS A 118 -10.02 6.89 12.01
N LYS A 119 -10.46 7.62 13.05
CA LYS A 119 -11.85 8.08 13.20
C LYS A 119 -11.85 9.54 13.60
N ALA A 120 -12.66 10.36 12.95
CA ALA A 120 -12.79 11.77 13.27
C ALA A 120 -14.18 12.30 12.89
N ILE A 121 -14.44 13.56 13.23
CA ILE A 121 -15.48 14.34 12.58
C ILE A 121 -14.80 15.33 11.63
N MET A 122 -15.12 15.26 10.33
CA MET A 122 -14.62 16.21 9.34
C MET A 122 -15.81 16.88 8.66
N MET A 123 -15.79 18.21 8.55
CA MET A 123 -16.88 18.98 7.91
C MET A 123 -18.29 18.63 8.45
N GLY A 124 -18.38 18.28 9.74
CA GLY A 124 -19.63 17.88 10.39
C GLY A 124 -20.09 16.44 10.13
N MET A 125 -19.32 15.64 9.40
CA MET A 125 -19.64 14.24 9.06
C MET A 125 -18.65 13.25 9.71
N PRO A 126 -19.09 12.03 10.05
CA PRO A 126 -18.19 10.96 10.48
C PRO A 126 -17.18 10.60 9.39
N PHE A 127 -15.91 10.61 9.79
CA PHE A 127 -14.79 10.23 8.94
C PHE A 127 -14.18 8.92 9.42
N GLU A 128 -13.90 8.01 8.49
CA GLU A 128 -13.11 6.80 8.72
C GLU A 128 -12.04 6.67 7.64
N GLY A 129 -10.80 6.45 8.06
CA GLY A 129 -9.65 6.30 7.19
C GLY A 129 -8.72 5.19 7.65
N MET A 130 -7.96 4.63 6.72
CA MET A 130 -6.96 3.61 7.02
C MET A 130 -5.72 3.78 6.16
N SER A 131 -4.55 3.72 6.81
CA SER A 131 -3.27 3.62 6.12
C SER A 131 -2.58 2.30 6.37
N THR A 132 -1.72 1.90 5.44
CA THR A 132 -0.67 0.92 5.66
C THR A 132 0.66 1.53 5.23
N VAL A 133 1.65 1.54 6.12
CA VAL A 133 3.00 2.05 5.85
C VAL A 133 3.99 0.89 5.98
N ALA A 134 4.90 0.81 5.01
CA ALA A 134 6.00 -0.16 4.96
C ALA A 134 7.32 0.58 4.76
N TYR A 135 8.43 -0.03 5.17
CA TYR A 135 9.74 0.28 4.60
C TYR A 135 10.17 -0.88 3.72
N ASP A 136 10.27 -0.66 2.42
CA ASP A 136 10.71 -1.69 1.48
C ASP A 136 12.24 -1.77 1.53
N ASN A 137 12.78 -2.88 2.05
CA ASN A 137 14.23 -3.09 2.13
C ASN A 137 14.91 -3.26 0.76
N THR A 138 14.14 -3.66 -0.27
CA THR A 138 14.62 -3.82 -1.65
C THR A 138 14.72 -2.47 -2.33
N GLU A 139 13.65 -1.67 -2.25
CA GLU A 139 13.60 -0.33 -2.86
C GLU A 139 14.24 0.76 -1.97
N LYS A 140 14.48 0.45 -0.69
CA LYS A 140 15.04 1.32 0.35
C LYS A 140 14.23 2.58 0.61
N LYS A 141 12.91 2.51 0.42
CA LYS A 141 11.98 3.63 0.56
C LYS A 141 10.81 3.28 1.48
N TYR A 142 10.20 4.28 2.08
CA TYR A 142 8.89 4.11 2.68
C TYR A 142 7.81 4.11 1.60
N VAL A 143 6.82 3.26 1.79
CA VAL A 143 5.63 3.18 0.94
C VAL A 143 4.40 3.24 1.84
N SER A 144 3.43 4.06 1.46
CA SER A 144 2.15 4.19 2.15
C SER A 144 1.00 3.97 1.18
N THR A 145 -0.05 3.31 1.64
CA THR A 145 -1.35 3.27 0.97
C THR A 145 -2.40 3.87 1.88
N TRP A 146 -3.32 4.66 1.33
CA TRP A 146 -4.41 5.30 2.05
C TRP A 146 -5.77 5.05 1.37
N ILE A 147 -6.78 4.78 2.19
CA ILE A 147 -8.20 4.74 1.81
C ILE A 147 -9.06 5.40 2.90
N ASP A 148 -10.20 5.98 2.51
CA ASP A 148 -11.17 6.59 3.43
C ASP A 148 -12.60 6.54 2.88
N ASN A 149 -13.57 7.04 3.66
CA ASN A 149 -14.98 7.10 3.29
C ASN A 149 -15.39 8.40 2.57
N MET A 150 -14.43 9.23 2.15
CA MET A 150 -14.63 10.47 1.40
C MET A 150 -14.28 10.33 -0.09
N GLY A 151 -13.79 9.16 -0.51
CA GLY A 151 -13.54 8.81 -1.91
C GLY A 151 -13.41 7.30 -2.12
N SER A 152 -13.31 6.89 -3.39
CA SER A 152 -13.11 5.47 -3.76
C SER A 152 -11.71 5.19 -4.34
N GLY A 153 -10.85 6.21 -4.40
CA GLY A 153 -9.48 6.07 -4.87
C GLY A 153 -8.57 5.50 -3.78
N ILE A 154 -7.53 4.80 -4.21
CA ILE A 154 -6.42 4.42 -3.32
C ILE A 154 -5.29 5.40 -3.58
N LEU A 155 -4.88 6.14 -2.57
CA LEU A 155 -3.69 6.97 -2.64
C LEU A 155 -2.49 6.11 -2.28
N VAL A 156 -1.49 6.06 -3.18
CA VAL A 156 -0.21 5.42 -2.93
C VAL A 156 0.85 6.50 -2.89
N MET A 157 1.63 6.51 -1.81
CA MET A 157 2.70 7.45 -1.59
C MET A 157 4.01 6.72 -1.36
N SER A 158 5.12 7.36 -1.69
CA SER A 158 6.44 6.90 -1.30
C SER A 158 7.33 8.06 -0.91
N GLY A 159 8.36 7.77 -0.12
CA GLY A 159 9.40 8.75 0.17
C GLY A 159 10.36 8.28 1.23
N ASP A 160 11.07 9.25 1.80
CA ASP A 160 12.30 9.02 2.55
C ASP A 160 12.30 9.74 3.89
N TRP A 161 13.12 9.21 4.79
CA TRP A 161 13.45 9.87 6.03
C TRP A 161 14.48 10.97 5.80
N ASP A 162 14.15 12.20 6.19
CA ASP A 162 15.08 13.33 6.21
C ASP A 162 15.68 13.49 7.60
N ASN A 163 16.98 13.27 7.70
CA ASN A 163 17.72 13.41 8.95
C ASN A 163 17.85 14.86 9.44
N ALA A 164 17.82 15.85 8.55
CA ALA A 164 17.97 17.26 8.91
C ALA A 164 16.72 17.77 9.64
N THR A 165 15.55 17.41 9.12
CA THR A 165 14.26 17.81 9.69
C THR A 165 13.67 16.78 10.67
N LYS A 166 14.28 15.57 10.72
CA LYS A 166 13.81 14.41 11.49
C LYS A 166 12.36 14.06 11.16
N SER A 167 12.03 14.05 9.87
CA SER A 167 10.70 13.75 9.37
C SER A 167 10.74 12.69 8.27
N LEU A 168 9.63 11.98 8.14
CA LEU A 168 9.32 11.16 6.99
C LEU A 168 8.54 12.03 6.00
N ASN A 169 9.08 12.21 4.79
CA ASN A 169 8.46 12.99 3.73
C ASN A 169 7.96 12.04 2.65
N MET A 170 6.64 11.96 2.46
CA MET A 170 6.02 11.08 1.47
C MET A 170 5.26 11.90 0.44
N SER A 171 5.22 11.43 -0.80
CA SER A 171 4.39 12.05 -1.85
C SER A 171 3.75 10.99 -2.72
N GLY A 172 2.56 11.30 -3.22
CA GLY A 172 1.81 10.48 -4.16
C GLY A 172 1.06 11.35 -5.15
N LYS A 173 0.52 10.71 -6.17
CA LYS A 173 -0.31 11.37 -7.18
C LYS A 173 -1.71 10.81 -7.12
N MET A 174 -2.69 11.68 -7.27
CA MET A 174 -4.09 11.28 -7.42
C MET A 174 -4.77 12.15 -8.45
N LYS A 175 -5.89 11.64 -8.99
CA LYS A 175 -6.73 12.41 -9.89
C LYS A 175 -7.75 13.18 -9.06
N ASN A 176 -7.78 14.50 -9.21
CA ASN A 176 -8.79 15.32 -8.56
C ASN A 176 -10.17 14.99 -9.14
N PRO A 177 -11.16 14.55 -8.34
CA PRO A 177 -12.46 14.15 -8.86
C PRO A 177 -13.29 15.30 -9.43
N ALA A 178 -13.01 16.55 -9.05
CA ALA A 178 -13.77 17.71 -9.51
C ALA A 178 -13.43 18.15 -10.94
N ASN A 179 -12.17 18.02 -11.35
CA ASN A 179 -11.69 18.50 -12.66
C ASN A 179 -10.95 17.45 -13.48
N GLY A 180 -10.68 16.27 -12.92
CA GLY A 180 -10.00 15.17 -13.60
C GLY A 180 -8.50 15.41 -13.84
N LEU A 181 -7.89 16.44 -13.26
CA LEU A 181 -6.45 16.69 -13.37
C LEU A 181 -5.69 15.87 -12.32
N GLU A 182 -4.48 15.45 -12.69
CA GLU A 182 -3.56 14.84 -11.73
C GLU A 182 -3.01 15.93 -10.80
N CYS A 183 -3.00 15.66 -9.50
CA CYS A 183 -2.36 16.48 -8.49
C CYS A 183 -1.46 15.64 -7.60
N THR A 184 -0.43 16.30 -7.07
CA THR A 184 0.47 15.72 -6.07
C THR A 184 -0.11 16.01 -4.69
N GLU A 185 -0.17 14.97 -3.87
CA GLU A 185 -0.40 15.05 -2.43
C GLU A 185 0.91 14.73 -1.72
N ARG A 186 1.19 15.43 -0.62
CA ARG A 186 2.41 15.24 0.17
C ARG A 186 2.11 15.21 1.65
N GLU A 187 2.79 14.32 2.34
CA GLU A 187 2.72 14.14 3.80
C GLU A 187 4.09 14.36 4.41
N VAL A 188 4.12 15.06 5.54
CA VAL A 188 5.31 15.21 6.39
C VAL A 188 4.95 14.70 7.78
N PHE A 189 5.43 13.51 8.09
CA PHE A 189 5.26 12.91 9.42
C PHE A 189 6.49 13.18 10.27
N LYS A 190 6.30 13.72 11.47
CA LYS A 190 7.39 14.04 12.39
C LYS A 190 7.11 13.45 13.77
N PRO A 191 7.89 12.45 14.21
CA PRO A 191 7.92 12.06 15.61
C PRO A 191 8.56 13.19 16.42
N VAL A 192 7.89 13.66 17.46
CA VAL A 192 8.42 14.72 18.34
C VAL A 192 9.08 14.08 19.55
N ASP A 193 8.33 13.22 20.24
CA ASP A 193 8.79 12.38 21.35
C ASP A 193 7.94 11.10 21.43
N ASP A 194 8.08 10.32 22.51
CA ASP A 194 7.36 9.05 22.68
C ASP A 194 5.84 9.22 22.76
N ASN A 195 5.34 10.40 23.13
CA ASN A 195 3.93 10.70 23.37
C ASN A 195 3.36 11.77 22.44
N HIS A 196 4.17 12.42 21.60
CA HIS A 196 3.74 13.45 20.67
C HIS A 196 4.30 13.23 19.26
N GLN A 197 3.44 13.40 18.26
CA GLN A 197 3.79 13.28 16.85
C GLN A 197 2.99 14.28 16.04
N THR A 198 3.49 14.69 14.88
CA THR A 198 2.78 15.62 13.98
C THR A 198 2.70 15.02 12.59
N LEU A 199 1.58 15.27 11.91
CA LEU A 199 1.42 15.01 10.48
C LEU A 199 0.96 16.29 9.80
N GLU A 200 1.65 16.67 8.74
CA GLU A 200 1.24 17.77 7.87
C GLU A 200 0.89 17.20 6.50
N MET A 201 -0.20 17.66 5.91
CA MET A 201 -0.62 17.29 4.56
C MET A 201 -0.65 18.53 3.67
N TYR A 202 -0.18 18.35 2.44
CA TYR A 202 -0.08 19.39 1.42
C TYR A 202 -0.69 18.88 0.13
N GLY A 203 -1.49 19.74 -0.50
CA GLY A 203 -2.21 19.43 -1.73
C GLY A 203 -2.47 20.69 -2.56
N PRO A 204 -3.12 20.56 -3.72
CA PRO A 204 -3.38 21.68 -4.61
C PRO A 204 -4.46 22.62 -4.05
N ASP A 205 -4.17 23.92 -4.03
CA ASP A 205 -5.16 24.94 -3.73
C ASP A 205 -6.29 24.89 -4.77
N PRO A 206 -7.57 24.87 -4.35
CA PRO A 206 -8.68 24.63 -5.27
C PRO A 206 -8.88 25.76 -6.29
N LYS A 207 -8.32 26.96 -6.07
CA LYS A 207 -8.43 28.11 -6.98
C LYS A 207 -7.25 28.22 -7.93
N THR A 208 -6.05 27.95 -7.43
CA THR A 208 -4.79 28.24 -8.14
C THR A 208 -4.03 26.99 -8.56
N GLY A 209 -4.33 25.82 -7.98
CA GLY A 209 -3.60 24.57 -8.16
C GLY A 209 -2.21 24.55 -7.52
N LYS A 210 -1.78 25.62 -6.86
CA LYS A 210 -0.50 25.67 -6.15
C LYS A 210 -0.55 24.83 -4.88
N GLU A 211 0.55 24.17 -4.54
CA GLU A 211 0.64 23.42 -3.29
C GLU A 211 0.48 24.38 -2.10
N TYR A 212 -0.33 23.98 -1.11
CA TYR A 212 -0.46 24.66 0.18
C TYR A 212 -0.67 23.61 1.28
N LYS A 213 -0.46 24.02 2.54
CA LYS A 213 -0.73 23.17 3.70
C LYS A 213 -2.24 23.10 3.94
N MET A 214 -2.83 21.95 3.64
CA MET A 214 -4.27 21.73 3.75
C MET A 214 -4.67 21.11 5.09
N MET A 215 -3.76 20.39 5.75
CA MET A 215 -4.04 19.76 7.05
C MET A 215 -2.81 19.73 7.94
N GLU A 216 -3.04 19.85 9.24
CA GLU A 216 -2.11 19.56 10.32
C GLU A 216 -2.82 18.70 11.36
N ILE A 217 -2.14 17.67 11.84
CA ILE A 217 -2.62 16.83 12.93
C ILE A 217 -1.56 16.75 13.99
N GLN A 218 -1.92 17.15 15.21
CA GLN A 218 -1.13 16.96 16.40
C GLN A 218 -1.65 15.71 17.12
N TYR A 219 -0.80 14.69 17.23
CA TYR A 219 -1.12 13.46 17.92
C TYR A 219 -0.59 13.47 19.33
N THR A 220 -1.43 13.07 20.29
CA THR A 220 -1.03 12.80 21.67
C THR A 220 -1.36 11.36 22.01
N ARG A 221 -0.38 10.62 22.54
CA ARG A 221 -0.57 9.21 22.89
C ARG A 221 -1.62 9.11 24.00
N LYS A 222 -2.59 8.21 23.81
CA LYS A 222 -3.59 7.90 24.82
C LYS A 222 -2.94 7.05 25.90
N LYS A 223 -3.01 7.53 27.15
CA LYS A 223 -2.55 6.81 28.34
C LYS A 223 -3.53 5.71 28.72
#